data_AF-A0A524PLF0-F1
#
_entry.id   AF-A0A524PLF0-F1
#
_cell.length_a   1.000
_cell.length_b   1.000
_cell.length_c   1.000
_cell.angle_alpha   90.00
_cell.angle_beta   90.00
_cell.angle_gamma   90.00
#
_symmetry.space_group_name_H-M   'P 1'
#
loop_
_entity.id
_entity.type
_entity.pdbx_description
1 polymer ?
#
loop_
_entity_poly.entity_id
_entity_poly.type
_entity_poly.pdbx_seq_one_letter_code
_entity_poly.pdbx_strand_id
1 'polypeptide(L)' 'RNCYIWWFQSVYVLTEHRRKGIFRLMYDTTRELAVQNGAGGLRLYVEVENSRAMKTYEAMGMNGDHYRLYEWLRG' A
#
# COMPACT_ATOMS: atom_id res chain seq x y z
N ARG A 1 -11.57 18.40 -1.09
CA ARG A 1 -11.50 18.25 0.39
C ARG A 1 -10.04 18.04 0.75
N ASN A 2 -9.43 18.87 1.60
CA ASN A 2 -8.02 18.73 1.99
C ASN A 2 -7.94 17.77 3.18
N CYS A 3 -7.59 16.52 2.92
CA CYS A 3 -7.37 15.52 3.96
C CYS A 3 -6.04 14.82 3.68
N TYR A 4 -5.35 14.41 4.74
CA TYR A 4 -4.07 13.73 4.60
C TYR A 4 -4.28 12.34 4.00
N ILE A 5 -3.37 11.95 3.11
CA ILE A 5 -3.25 10.56 2.66
C ILE A 5 -2.10 9.95 3.45
N TRP A 6 -2.36 8.84 4.12
CA TRP A 6 -1.32 8.13 4.86
C TRP A 6 -0.56 7.20 3.91
N TRP A 7 0.76 7.17 4.06
CA TRP A 7 1.65 6.38 3.21
C TRP A 7 2.29 5.27 4.04
N PHE A 8 2.19 4.04 3.54
CA PHE A 8 3.13 3.00 3.94
C PHE A 8 4.47 3.33 3.28
N GLN A 9 5.46 3.69 4.08
CA GLN A 9 6.80 4.01 3.60
C GLN A 9 7.51 2.74 3.11
N SER A 10 7.41 1.67 3.89
CA SER A 10 7.94 0.36 3.54
C SER A 10 7.14 -0.71 4.25
N VAL A 11 6.96 -1.85 3.58
CA VAL A 11 6.34 -3.03 4.18
C VAL A 11 7.01 -4.28 3.67
N TYR A 12 7.28 -5.21 4.57
CA TYR A 12 7.84 -6.50 4.24
C TYR A 12 7.24 -7.58 5.14
N VAL A 13 6.82 -8.69 4.53
CA VAL A 13 6.42 -9.89 5.25
C VAL A 13 7.47 -10.96 4.97
N LEU A 14 8.11 -11.43 6.06
CA LEU A 14 9.03 -12.56 6.06
C LEU A 14 8.47 -13.74 5.28
N THR A 15 9.30 -14.41 4.50
CA THR A 15 8.87 -15.39 3.48
C THR A 15 8.06 -16.53 4.09
N GLU A 16 8.49 -17.05 5.24
CA GLU A 16 7.88 -18.09 6.07
C GLU A 16 6.53 -17.69 6.69
N HIS A 17 6.21 -16.39 6.66
CA HIS A 17 5.00 -15.80 7.18
C HIS A 17 4.04 -15.29 6.07
N ARG A 18 4.43 -15.39 4.79
CA ARG A 18 3.56 -15.00 3.67
C ARG A 18 2.34 -15.90 3.54
N ARG A 19 1.30 -15.40 2.86
CA ARG A 19 0.01 -16.10 2.61
C ARG A 19 -0.80 -16.44 3.85
N LYS A 20 -0.40 -15.95 5.03
CA LYS A 20 -1.14 -16.07 6.31
C LYS A 20 -2.03 -14.86 6.62
N GLY A 21 -2.26 -13.98 5.66
CA GLY A 21 -3.11 -12.79 5.84
C GLY A 21 -2.49 -11.64 6.65
N ILE A 22 -1.22 -11.73 7.06
CA ILE A 22 -0.56 -10.74 7.92
C ILE A 22 -0.62 -9.32 7.35
N PHE A 23 -0.29 -9.16 6.06
CA PHE A 23 -0.36 -7.84 5.43
C PHE A 23 -1.79 -7.29 5.40
N ARG A 24 -2.79 -8.13 5.14
CA ARG A 24 -4.20 -7.73 5.15
C ARG A 24 -4.61 -7.25 6.54
N LEU A 25 -4.26 -7.98 7.59
CA LEU A 25 -4.54 -7.56 8.97
C LEU A 25 -3.93 -6.19 9.27
N MET A 26 -2.65 -5.99 8.95
CA MET A 26 -1.97 -4.71 9.14
C MET A 26 -2.63 -3.57 8.35
N TYR A 27 -2.99 -3.84 7.09
CA TYR A 27 -3.67 -2.88 6.22
C TYR A 27 -5.05 -2.49 6.76
N ASP A 28 -5.89 -3.46 7.12
CA ASP A 28 -7.24 -3.21 7.60
C ASP A 28 -7.22 -2.41 8.90
N THR A 29 -6.37 -2.79 9.86
CA THR A 29 -6.18 -2.03 11.10
C THR A 29 -5.71 -0.59 10.83
N THR A 30 -4.76 -0.42 9.91
CA THR A 30 -4.26 0.92 9.54
C THR A 30 -5.34 1.75 8.84
N ARG A 31 -6.19 1.12 8.02
CA ARG A 31 -7.31 1.78 7.33
C ARG A 31 -8.34 2.28 8.33
N GLU A 32 -8.68 1.46 9.33
CA GLU A 32 -9.57 1.85 10.41
C GLU A 32 -9.02 3.05 11.20
N LEU A 33 -7.74 3.02 11.56
CA LEU A 33 -7.06 4.13 12.21
C LEU A 33 -7.06 5.40 11.34
N ALA A 34 -6.79 5.27 10.05
CA ALA A 34 -6.79 6.37 9.11
C ALA A 34 -8.18 7.04 9.03
N VAL A 35 -9.25 6.24 8.94
CA VAL A 35 -10.64 6.73 8.95
C VAL A 35 -10.95 7.45 10.26
N GLN A 36 -10.60 6.86 11.40
CA GLN A 36 -10.81 7.46 12.72
C GLN A 36 -10.09 8.81 12.89
N ASN A 37 -8.93 8.98 12.24
CA ASN A 37 -8.14 10.21 12.27
C ASN A 37 -8.48 11.19 11.13
N GLY A 38 -9.52 10.91 10.34
CA GLY A 38 -9.97 11.79 9.26
C GLY A 38 -9.05 11.83 8.04
N ALA A 39 -8.18 10.84 7.85
CA ALA A 39 -7.39 10.68 6.65
C ALA A 39 -8.28 10.30 5.44
N GLY A 40 -7.90 10.74 4.25
CA GLY A 40 -8.64 10.48 3.01
C GLY A 40 -8.41 9.11 2.39
N GLY A 41 -7.41 8.36 2.89
CA GLY A 41 -7.08 7.04 2.37
C GLY A 41 -5.63 6.63 2.66
N LEU A 42 -5.28 5.47 2.12
CA LEU A 42 -3.96 4.87 2.23
C LEU A 42 -3.29 4.76 0.86
N ARG A 43 -1.96 4.94 0.81
CA ARG A 43 -1.13 4.70 -0.36
C ARG A 43 0.12 3.93 -0.01
N LEU A 44 0.66 3.24 -1.00
CA LEU A 44 1.94 2.56 -0.96
C LEU A 44 2.56 2.60 -2.36
N TYR A 45 3.88 2.46 -2.43
CA TYR A 45 4.58 2.16 -3.67
C TYR A 45 4.74 0.66 -3.82
N VAL A 46 4.67 0.19 -5.07
CA VAL A 46 4.93 -1.20 -5.43
C VAL A 46 5.75 -1.22 -6.71
N GLU A 47 6.78 -2.05 -6.72
CA GLU A 47 7.56 -2.30 -7.92
C GLU A 47 6.66 -2.88 -9.02
N VAL A 48 6.82 -2.38 -10.25
CA VAL A 48 5.98 -2.77 -11.40
C VAL A 48 6.08 -4.27 -11.69
N GLU A 49 7.23 -4.89 -11.39
CA GLU A 49 7.44 -6.32 -11.60
C GLU A 49 6.87 -7.19 -10.46
N ASN A 50 6.48 -6.59 -9.32
CA ASN A 50 5.97 -7.32 -8.16
C ASN A 50 4.48 -7.66 -8.31
N SER A 51 4.17 -8.46 -9.34
CA SER A 51 2.81 -8.93 -9.66
C SER A 51 2.11 -9.62 -8.49
N ARG A 52 2.88 -10.26 -7.58
CA ARG A 52 2.34 -10.90 -6.38
C ARG A 52 1.82 -9.88 -5.37
N ALA A 53 2.55 -8.79 -5.15
CA ALA A 53 2.11 -7.71 -4.28
C ALA A 53 0.92 -6.98 -4.89
N MET A 54 0.98 -6.64 -6.19
CA MET A 54 -0.13 -5.99 -6.92
C MET A 54 -1.44 -6.78 -6.79
N LYS A 55 -1.44 -8.09 -7.06
CA LYS A 55 -2.63 -8.95 -6.88
C LYS A 55 -3.15 -8.95 -5.44
N THR A 56 -2.26 -8.83 -4.46
CA THR A 56 -2.67 -8.75 -3.04
C THR A 56 -3.40 -7.43 -2.77
N TYR A 57 -2.88 -6.32 -3.30
CA TYR A 57 -3.46 -4.99 -3.13
C TYR A 57 -4.79 -4.84 -3.88
N GLU A 58 -4.87 -5.33 -5.12
CA GLU A 58 -6.11 -5.40 -5.91
C GLU A 58 -7.19 -6.21 -5.18
N ALA A 59 -6.84 -7.37 -4.62
CA ALA A 59 -7.75 -8.20 -3.83
C ALA A 59 -8.21 -7.53 -2.52
N MET A 60 -7.58 -6.43 -2.12
CA MET A 60 -7.99 -5.58 -1.00
C MET A 60 -8.76 -4.31 -1.44
N GLY A 61 -9.00 -4.15 -2.75
CA GLY A 61 -9.71 -3.00 -3.31
C GLY A 61 -8.84 -1.77 -3.57
N MET A 62 -7.50 -1.91 -3.58
CA MET A 62 -6.61 -0.83 -4.00
C MET A 62 -6.55 -0.73 -5.52
N ASN A 63 -6.43 0.49 -6.05
CA ASN A 63 -6.24 0.75 -7.48
C ASN A 63 -4.81 1.23 -7.79
N GLY A 64 -4.17 0.60 -8.79
CA GLY A 64 -2.85 0.96 -9.31
C GLY A 64 -2.84 1.94 -10.50
N ASP A 65 -4.00 2.28 -11.08
CA ASP A 65 -4.11 2.99 -12.37
C ASP A 65 -3.69 4.47 -12.34
N HIS A 66 -3.36 5.01 -11.17
CA HIS A 66 -3.38 6.46 -10.96
C HIS A 66 -2.03 7.17 -11.09
N TYR A 67 -0.89 6.46 -11.08
CA TYR A 67 0.42 7.11 -10.99
C TYR A 67 1.42 6.59 -12.01
N ARG A 68 2.00 7.53 -12.76
CA ARG A 68 3.23 7.34 -13.51
C ARG A 68 4.38 7.90 -12.67
N LEU A 69 5.38 7.07 -12.40
CA LEU A 69 6.60 7.51 -11.73
C LEU A 69 7.53 8.15 -12.78
N TYR A 70 8.09 9.31 -12.46
CA TYR A 70 9.20 9.92 -13.20
C TYR A 70 10.36 10.02 -12.23
N GLU A 71 11.52 9.54 -12.64
CA GLU A 71 12.74 9.61 -11.86
C GLU A 71 13.85 10.29 -12.66
N TRP A 72 14.69 11.04 -11.95
CA TRP A 72 15.98 11.48 -12.45
C TRP A 72 17.02 11.09 -11.41
N LEU A 73 17.90 10.17 -11.80
CA LEU A 73 19.00 9.71 -10.97
C LEU A 73 20.28 10.39 -11.46
N ARG A 74 21.00 11.03 -10.53
CA ARG A 74 22.34 11.55 -10.81
C ARG A 74 23.34 10.39 -10.69
N GLY A 75 24.02 10.07 -11.78
CA GLY A 75 25.23 9.25 -11.76
C GLY A 75 26.39 9.98 -11.11
#